data_AF-A0A7G6S9E5-F1
#
_entry.id   AF-A0A7G6S9E5-F1
#
_cell.length_a   1.000
_cell.length_b   1.000
_cell.length_c   1.000
_cell.angle_alpha   90.00
_cell.angle_beta   90.00
_cell.angle_gamma   90.00
#
_symmetry.space_group_name_H-M   'P 1'
#
loop_
_entity.id
_entity.type
_entity.pdbx_description
1 polymer ?
#
loop_
_entity_poly.entity_id
_entity_poly.type
_entity_poly.pdbx_seq_one_letter_code
_entity_poly.pdbx_strand_id
1 'polypeptide(L)'
;MISRRIVVLGGLAAAVSASSFFRLPFTTSAFADKPTPFIEPDPWASQLIAAAESQIGQTIVYDPAYVRLKYPMGDVPPDRGVCTDVIIRAYRQSAKLDLQERVHRDMKAAFTDYPKAWGSKQPDTNIDHRRVPNLAAFFRRANASLPVSSDAKDYHPGDLVTQMLPDNLPHIAVVTHRSNEDGSRPLLVHNIGSGTKLEDRLFEFKITGHYRYRPQTA
;
A
#
# COMPACT_ATOMS: atom_id res chain seq x y z
N MET A 1 82.41 22.37 30.72
CA MET A 1 82.46 23.34 31.83
C MET A 1 81.05 23.93 31.95
N ILE A 2 80.22 23.50 32.91
CA ILE A 2 80.05 24.15 34.24
C ILE A 2 79.77 25.65 34.01
N SER A 3 78.67 26.31 34.37
CA SER A 3 77.59 26.02 35.32
C SER A 3 76.71 27.28 35.51
N ARG A 4 75.57 27.09 36.22
CA ARG A 4 74.82 28.06 37.07
C ARG A 4 73.89 29.07 36.38
N ARG A 5 72.56 29.02 36.65
CA ARG A 5 71.80 29.51 37.85
C ARG A 5 71.87 31.05 37.93
N ILE A 6 70.83 31.85 38.18
CA ILE A 6 69.48 31.71 38.74
C ILE A 6 68.76 33.08 38.56
N VAL A 7 67.44 33.04 38.30
CA VAL A 7 66.30 33.90 38.74
C VAL A 7 66.47 35.43 38.83
N VAL A 8 65.50 36.18 38.29
CA VAL A 8 64.70 37.19 39.03
C VAL A 8 63.47 37.70 38.25
N LEU A 9 62.35 37.68 38.98
CA LEU A 9 61.09 38.43 38.93
C LEU A 9 60.22 38.44 37.66
N GLY A 10 59.07 37.76 37.80
CA GLY A 10 57.86 38.02 37.03
C GLY A 10 57.13 39.28 37.50
N GLY A 11 56.51 39.95 36.53
CA GLY A 11 55.59 41.07 36.71
C GLY A 11 54.61 41.10 35.54
N LEU A 12 53.32 41.00 35.89
CA LEU A 12 52.08 41.25 35.14
C LEU A 12 52.17 41.72 33.67
N ALA A 13 51.41 41.06 32.80
CA ALA A 13 50.38 41.73 31.99
C ALA A 13 49.39 40.72 31.40
N ALA A 14 48.11 41.02 31.60
CA ALA A 14 46.96 40.25 31.18
C ALA A 14 46.71 40.33 29.66
N ALA A 15 46.25 39.22 29.07
CA ALA A 15 45.32 39.22 27.94
C ALA A 15 44.71 37.83 27.78
N VAL A 16 43.62 37.55 28.51
CA VAL A 16 42.74 36.41 28.19
C VAL A 16 41.86 36.86 27.02
N SER A 17 42.23 36.48 25.80
CA SER A 17 41.28 36.50 24.68
C SER A 17 40.38 35.28 24.83
N ALA A 18 39.35 35.40 25.67
CA ALA A 18 38.23 34.46 25.65
C ALA A 18 37.43 34.73 24.37
N SER A 19 37.77 34.04 23.29
CA SER A 19 36.92 33.97 22.10
C SER A 19 35.62 33.28 22.52
N SER A 20 34.62 34.10 22.85
CA SER A 20 33.27 33.64 23.12
C SER A 20 32.70 33.01 21.86
N PHE A 21 32.87 31.70 21.71
CA PHE A 21 32.07 30.91 20.78
C PHE A 21 30.63 30.93 21.27
N PHE A 22 29.87 31.92 20.78
CA PHE A 22 28.43 31.94 20.90
C PHE A 22 27.89 30.79 20.02
N ARG A 23 27.86 29.58 20.57
CA ARG A 23 27.11 28.46 19.98
C ARG A 23 25.63 28.80 20.13
N LEU A 24 25.05 29.38 19.09
CA LEU A 24 23.61 29.36 18.92
C LEU A 24 23.14 27.90 19.00
N PRO A 25 22.12 27.57 19.80
CA PRO A 25 21.57 26.24 19.78
C PRO A 25 20.89 26.05 18.42
N PHE A 26 21.48 25.18 17.58
CA PHE A 26 20.77 24.60 16.44
C PHE A 26 19.60 23.80 17.00
N THR A 27 18.44 24.43 17.11
CA THR A 27 17.17 23.76 17.28
C THR A 27 16.70 23.36 15.89
N THR A 28 17.30 22.32 15.32
CA THR A 28 16.64 21.60 14.22
C THR A 28 15.51 20.80 14.85
N SER A 29 14.36 21.45 15.03
CA SER A 29 13.11 20.72 15.17
C SER A 29 12.81 20.13 13.79
N ALA A 30 13.40 18.97 13.52
CA ALA A 30 13.00 18.12 12.41
C ALA A 30 11.71 17.42 12.81
N PHE A 31 10.61 18.16 12.86
CA PHE A 31 9.35 17.57 12.46
C PHE A 31 9.53 17.26 10.97
N ALA A 32 9.95 16.05 10.66
CA ALA A 32 9.85 15.57 9.29
C ALA A 32 8.38 15.73 8.90
N ASP A 33 8.10 16.66 7.99
CA ASP A 33 6.75 16.91 7.50
C ASP A 33 6.19 15.57 7.05
N LYS A 34 5.21 15.06 7.81
CA LYS A 34 4.45 13.90 7.34
C LYS A 34 3.83 14.33 6.02
N PRO A 35 3.97 13.55 4.94
CA PRO A 35 3.37 13.89 3.66
C PRO A 35 1.90 14.23 3.86
N THR A 36 1.48 15.39 3.36
CA THR A 36 0.09 15.83 3.43
C THR A 36 -0.80 14.78 2.78
N PRO A 37 -1.85 14.29 3.45
CA PRO A 37 -2.77 13.36 2.83
C PRO A 37 -3.50 14.02 1.67
N PHE A 38 -3.69 13.29 0.56
CA PHE A 38 -4.51 13.73 -0.57
C PHE A 38 -5.96 13.95 -0.12
N ILE A 39 -6.52 12.96 0.58
CA ILE A 39 -7.80 13.02 1.29
C ILE A 39 -7.62 12.27 2.61
N GLU A 40 -8.18 12.80 3.70
CA GLU A 40 -8.14 12.13 5.00
C GLU A 40 -8.94 10.81 4.98
N PRO A 41 -8.33 9.68 5.38
CA PRO A 41 -9.02 8.40 5.41
C PRO A 41 -9.93 8.30 6.64
N ASP A 42 -11.14 7.73 6.46
CA ASP A 42 -11.93 7.29 7.61
C ASP A 42 -11.22 6.14 8.36
N PRO A 43 -11.65 5.77 9.59
CA PRO A 43 -10.98 4.72 10.36
C PRO A 43 -10.92 3.35 9.67
N TRP A 44 -11.94 2.99 8.89
CA TRP A 44 -11.97 1.73 8.15
C TRP A 44 -10.96 1.75 6.99
N ALA A 45 -10.98 2.84 6.20
CA ALA A 45 -10.03 3.03 5.10
C ALA A 45 -8.59 3.05 5.61
N SER A 46 -8.34 3.72 6.75
CA SER A 46 -7.04 3.76 7.41
C SER A 46 -6.51 2.37 7.73
N GLN A 47 -7.35 1.50 8.28
CA GLN A 47 -6.96 0.12 8.62
C GLN A 47 -6.70 -0.73 7.37
N LEU A 48 -7.54 -0.59 6.34
CA LEU A 48 -7.36 -1.32 5.08
C LEU A 48 -6.05 -0.91 4.39
N ILE A 49 -5.79 0.40 4.29
CA ILE A 49 -4.56 0.94 3.70
C ILE A 49 -3.35 0.51 4.51
N ALA A 50 -3.38 0.64 5.84
CA ALA A 50 -2.27 0.19 6.70
C ALA A 50 -1.99 -1.31 6.54
N ALA A 51 -3.02 -2.14 6.40
CA ALA A 51 -2.85 -3.57 6.14
C ALA A 51 -2.26 -3.84 4.74
N ALA A 52 -2.65 -3.08 3.72
CA ALA A 52 -2.04 -3.17 2.39
C ALA A 52 -0.56 -2.75 2.43
N GLU A 53 -0.25 -1.59 3.00
CA GLU A 53 1.11 -1.07 3.14
C GLU A 53 2.02 -1.98 3.98
N SER A 54 1.48 -2.67 4.99
CA SER A 54 2.27 -3.57 5.83
C SER A 54 2.91 -4.72 5.04
N GLN A 55 2.40 -5.04 3.85
CA GLN A 55 2.93 -6.09 2.98
C GLN A 55 4.17 -5.65 2.18
N ILE A 56 4.47 -4.34 2.14
CA ILE A 56 5.67 -3.80 1.49
C ILE A 56 6.91 -4.36 2.22
N GLY A 57 7.84 -4.94 1.46
CA GLY A 57 9.02 -5.61 2.00
C GLY A 57 8.77 -7.01 2.58
N GLN A 58 7.51 -7.44 2.70
CA GLN A 58 7.16 -8.83 3.04
C GLN A 58 6.91 -9.64 1.77
N THR A 59 5.98 -9.19 0.92
CA THR A 59 5.69 -9.82 -0.37
C THR A 59 6.63 -9.25 -1.42
N ILE A 60 7.70 -10.00 -1.73
CA ILE A 60 8.81 -9.56 -2.59
C ILE A 60 8.89 -10.33 -3.91
N VAL A 61 8.24 -11.50 -3.99
CA VAL A 61 8.20 -12.33 -5.20
C VAL A 61 6.82 -12.22 -5.86
N TYR A 62 6.81 -11.99 -7.17
CA TYR A 62 5.59 -12.12 -7.97
C TYR A 62 5.36 -13.59 -8.35
N ASP A 63 4.26 -14.18 -7.90
CA ASP A 63 3.95 -15.60 -8.14
C ASP A 63 2.47 -15.79 -8.57
N PRO A 64 2.20 -15.87 -9.89
CA PRO A 64 0.86 -16.09 -10.43
C PRO A 64 0.49 -17.58 -10.51
N ALA A 65 1.33 -18.48 -10.01
CA ALA A 65 1.11 -19.92 -10.16
C ALA A 65 -0.20 -20.36 -9.52
N TYR A 66 -0.83 -21.34 -10.15
CA TYR A 66 -1.92 -22.09 -9.54
C TYR A 66 -1.36 -22.97 -8.42
N VAL A 67 -1.94 -22.85 -7.22
CA VAL A 67 -1.51 -23.60 -6.03
C VAL A 67 -2.73 -24.11 -5.30
N ARG A 68 -2.63 -25.32 -4.74
CA ARG A 68 -3.70 -25.85 -3.88
C ARG A 68 -3.69 -25.11 -2.54
N LEU A 69 -4.81 -24.50 -2.20
CA LEU A 69 -4.96 -23.71 -0.99
C LEU A 69 -5.89 -24.40 0.02
N LYS A 70 -5.74 -24.03 1.30
CA LYS A 70 -6.76 -24.30 2.30
C LYS A 70 -8.03 -23.50 1.95
N TYR A 71 -9.16 -23.91 2.50
CA TYR A 71 -10.42 -23.18 2.38
C TYR A 71 -11.26 -23.38 3.64
N PRO A 72 -11.77 -22.30 4.27
CA PRO A 72 -11.48 -20.89 3.99
C PRO A 72 -10.05 -20.50 4.44
N MET A 73 -9.68 -19.23 4.28
CA MET A 73 -8.42 -18.65 4.77
C MET A 73 -7.14 -19.26 4.17
N GLY A 74 -7.22 -19.86 2.98
CA GLY A 74 -6.05 -20.26 2.22
C GLY A 74 -5.28 -19.07 1.67
N ASP A 75 -3.95 -19.15 1.67
CA ASP A 75 -3.07 -18.14 1.10
C ASP A 75 -1.82 -18.83 0.54
N VAL A 76 -1.17 -18.17 -0.42
CA VAL A 76 0.20 -18.51 -0.80
C VAL A 76 1.17 -18.05 0.29
N PRO A 77 2.43 -18.53 0.31
CA PRO A 77 3.42 -18.04 1.26
C PRO A 77 3.52 -16.50 1.31
N PRO A 78 3.81 -15.89 2.46
CA PRO A 78 3.76 -14.43 2.64
C PRO A 78 4.80 -13.66 1.81
N ASP A 79 5.90 -14.33 1.45
CA ASP A 79 6.98 -13.79 0.62
C ASP A 79 6.57 -13.54 -0.84
N ARG A 80 5.40 -14.07 -1.26
CA ARG A 80 4.96 -14.06 -2.64
C ARG A 80 3.47 -13.78 -2.83
N GLY A 81 3.11 -13.48 -4.06
CA GLY A 81 1.73 -13.31 -4.49
C GLY A 81 1.61 -12.40 -5.70
N VAL A 82 0.37 -12.08 -6.05
CA VAL A 82 0.01 -11.13 -7.12
C VAL A 82 -0.81 -9.96 -6.55
N CYS A 83 -1.25 -9.05 -7.41
CA CYS A 83 -2.04 -7.87 -7.03
C CYS A 83 -3.28 -8.21 -6.17
N THR A 84 -4.01 -9.27 -6.50
CA THR A 84 -5.20 -9.69 -5.73
C THR A 84 -4.84 -10.19 -4.33
N ASP A 85 -3.70 -10.86 -4.15
CA ASP A 85 -3.28 -11.39 -2.85
C ASP A 85 -3.04 -10.24 -1.86
N VAL A 86 -2.57 -9.09 -2.35
CA VAL A 86 -2.45 -7.85 -1.57
C VAL A 86 -3.81 -7.42 -1.03
N ILE A 87 -4.84 -7.42 -1.88
CA ILE A 87 -6.21 -7.07 -1.50
C ILE A 87 -6.76 -8.08 -0.48
N ILE A 88 -6.63 -9.38 -0.76
CA ILE A 88 -7.12 -10.46 0.10
C ILE A 88 -6.53 -10.34 1.51
N ARG A 89 -5.20 -10.19 1.61
CA ARG A 89 -4.50 -10.03 2.90
C ARG A 89 -4.91 -8.75 3.61
N ALA A 90 -5.07 -7.64 2.88
CA ALA A 90 -5.51 -6.37 3.45
C ALA A 90 -6.90 -6.49 4.10
N TYR A 91 -7.88 -7.11 3.43
CA TYR A 91 -9.23 -7.35 3.98
C TYR A 91 -9.22 -8.33 5.17
N ARG A 92 -8.41 -9.39 5.11
CA ARG A 92 -8.27 -10.34 6.22
C ARG A 92 -7.72 -9.67 7.47
N GLN A 93 -6.67 -8.87 7.33
CA GLN A 93 -6.01 -8.22 8.47
C GLN A 93 -6.87 -7.11 9.06
N SER A 94 -7.39 -6.21 8.22
CA SER A 94 -8.12 -5.00 8.64
C SER A 94 -9.55 -5.28 9.11
N ALA A 95 -10.29 -6.15 8.42
CA ALA A 95 -11.72 -6.33 8.63
C ALA A 95 -12.13 -7.75 9.03
N LYS A 96 -11.15 -8.66 9.21
CA LYS A 96 -11.40 -10.09 9.44
C LYS A 96 -12.32 -10.72 8.38
N LEU A 97 -12.25 -10.21 7.16
CA LEU A 97 -13.06 -10.66 6.03
C LEU A 97 -12.22 -11.48 5.05
N ASP A 98 -12.68 -12.68 4.72
CA ASP A 98 -12.03 -13.55 3.74
C ASP A 98 -12.66 -13.41 2.35
N LEU A 99 -11.98 -12.72 1.44
CA LEU A 99 -12.44 -12.61 0.04
C LEU A 99 -12.40 -13.96 -0.68
N GLN A 100 -11.57 -14.93 -0.26
CA GLN A 100 -11.60 -16.29 -0.82
C GLN A 100 -12.97 -16.93 -0.59
N GLU A 101 -13.46 -16.90 0.64
CA GLU A 101 -14.77 -17.43 1.01
C GLU A 101 -15.92 -16.63 0.37
N ARG A 102 -15.87 -15.29 0.44
CA ARG A 102 -16.96 -14.44 -0.06
C ARG A 102 -17.17 -14.61 -1.57
N VAL A 103 -16.09 -14.60 -2.35
CA VAL A 103 -16.15 -14.82 -3.80
C VAL A 103 -16.64 -16.23 -4.10
N HIS A 104 -16.12 -17.26 -3.42
CA HIS A 104 -16.55 -18.64 -3.67
C HIS A 104 -18.04 -18.85 -3.39
N ARG A 105 -18.56 -18.31 -2.28
CA ARG A 105 -19.97 -18.42 -1.92
C ARG A 105 -20.88 -17.73 -2.93
N ASP A 106 -20.53 -16.53 -3.38
CA ASP A 106 -21.32 -15.84 -4.42
C ASP A 106 -21.23 -16.54 -5.78
N MET A 107 -20.04 -17.00 -6.19
CA MET A 107 -19.88 -17.80 -7.41
C MET A 107 -20.67 -19.10 -7.37
N LYS A 108 -20.80 -19.75 -6.20
CA LYS A 108 -21.67 -20.93 -6.05
C LYS A 108 -23.14 -20.62 -6.32
N ALA A 109 -23.61 -19.43 -5.95
CA ALA A 109 -24.99 -19.01 -6.17
C ALA A 109 -25.24 -18.49 -7.60
N ALA A 110 -24.23 -17.91 -8.25
CA ALA A 110 -24.41 -17.18 -9.51
C ALA A 110 -23.24 -17.36 -10.50
N PHE A 111 -22.74 -18.58 -10.66
CA PHE A 111 -21.54 -18.87 -11.47
C PHE A 111 -21.62 -18.36 -12.92
N THR A 112 -22.82 -18.33 -13.50
CA THR A 112 -23.06 -17.85 -14.87
C THR A 112 -22.75 -16.38 -15.08
N ASP A 113 -22.75 -15.60 -14.01
CA ASP A 113 -22.55 -14.14 -14.02
C ASP A 113 -21.07 -13.76 -13.91
N TYR A 114 -20.19 -14.75 -13.75
CA TYR A 114 -18.74 -14.58 -13.67
C TYR A 114 -18.07 -14.81 -15.03
N PRO A 115 -16.88 -14.22 -15.27
CA PRO A 115 -16.16 -14.40 -16.52
C PRO A 115 -15.81 -15.87 -16.80
N LYS A 116 -15.84 -16.25 -18.08
CA LYS A 116 -15.63 -17.64 -18.54
C LYS A 116 -14.32 -17.84 -19.29
N ALA A 117 -13.40 -16.87 -19.23
CA ALA A 117 -12.21 -16.79 -20.09
C ALA A 117 -11.23 -17.98 -19.94
N TRP A 118 -11.30 -18.75 -18.86
CA TRP A 118 -10.40 -19.87 -18.56
C TRP A 118 -11.11 -21.24 -18.57
N GLY A 119 -12.32 -21.33 -19.13
CA GLY A 119 -13.01 -22.61 -19.35
C GLY A 119 -13.47 -23.37 -18.10
N SER A 120 -13.49 -22.72 -16.92
CA SER A 120 -14.02 -23.34 -15.70
C SER A 120 -15.50 -23.68 -15.84
N LYS A 121 -15.88 -24.88 -15.37
CA LYS A 121 -17.28 -25.34 -15.33
C LYS A 121 -17.95 -25.16 -13.97
N GLN A 122 -17.15 -24.88 -12.94
CA GLN A 122 -17.60 -24.69 -11.56
C GLN A 122 -16.63 -23.76 -10.81
N PRO A 123 -17.05 -23.18 -9.68
CA PRO A 123 -16.16 -22.42 -8.81
C PRO A 123 -14.99 -23.25 -8.30
N ASP A 124 -13.85 -22.60 -8.13
CA ASP A 124 -12.58 -23.17 -7.67
C ASP A 124 -11.97 -22.31 -6.54
N THR A 125 -12.01 -22.87 -5.33
CA THR A 125 -11.51 -22.22 -4.11
C THR A 125 -10.02 -21.90 -4.15
N ASN A 126 -9.25 -22.53 -5.03
CA ASN A 126 -7.80 -22.35 -5.10
C ASN A 126 -7.38 -21.09 -5.89
N ILE A 127 -8.23 -20.60 -6.80
CA ILE A 127 -7.81 -19.58 -7.78
C ILE A 127 -8.82 -18.46 -8.00
N ASP A 128 -10.11 -18.65 -7.73
CA ASP A 128 -11.10 -17.69 -8.21
C ASP A 128 -10.96 -16.28 -7.62
N HIS A 129 -10.71 -16.18 -6.32
CA HIS A 129 -10.41 -14.91 -5.65
C HIS A 129 -9.07 -14.28 -6.07
N ARG A 130 -8.16 -15.07 -6.67
CA ARG A 130 -6.87 -14.59 -7.18
C ARG A 130 -6.94 -14.07 -8.63
N ARG A 131 -8.16 -13.92 -9.17
CA ARG A 131 -8.41 -13.38 -10.51
C ARG A 131 -9.08 -12.02 -10.40
N VAL A 132 -8.40 -10.98 -10.89
CA VAL A 132 -8.95 -9.61 -10.93
C VAL A 132 -10.34 -9.55 -11.59
N PRO A 133 -10.61 -10.22 -12.73
CA PRO A 133 -11.95 -10.22 -13.32
C PRO A 133 -13.04 -10.80 -12.41
N ASN A 134 -12.71 -11.80 -11.58
CA ASN A 134 -13.65 -12.37 -10.61
C ASN A 134 -13.90 -11.42 -9.44
N LEU A 135 -12.86 -10.78 -8.90
CA LEU A 135 -13.03 -9.75 -7.86
C LEU A 135 -13.89 -8.59 -8.36
N ALA A 136 -13.65 -8.13 -9.59
CA ALA A 136 -14.46 -7.09 -10.22
C ALA A 136 -15.94 -7.52 -10.36
N ALA A 137 -16.21 -8.75 -10.81
CA ALA A 137 -17.56 -9.29 -10.89
C ALA A 137 -18.23 -9.37 -9.50
N PHE A 138 -17.51 -9.89 -8.51
CA PHE A 138 -17.96 -9.94 -7.12
C PHE A 138 -18.32 -8.55 -6.57
N PHE A 139 -17.45 -7.54 -6.75
CA PHE A 139 -17.71 -6.19 -6.26
C PHE A 139 -18.93 -5.53 -6.94
N ARG A 140 -19.13 -5.75 -8.25
CA ARG A 140 -20.37 -5.30 -8.93
C ARG A 140 -21.61 -5.93 -8.31
N ARG A 141 -21.58 -7.25 -8.13
CA ARG A 141 -22.69 -8.02 -7.54
C ARG A 141 -22.96 -7.66 -6.07
N ALA A 142 -21.93 -7.22 -5.34
CA ALA A 142 -22.03 -6.71 -3.99
C ALA A 142 -22.50 -5.23 -3.92
N ASN A 143 -22.91 -4.62 -5.04
CA ASN A 143 -23.29 -3.20 -5.14
C ASN A 143 -22.19 -2.24 -4.66
N ALA A 144 -20.92 -2.60 -4.88
CA ALA A 144 -19.77 -1.83 -4.44
C ALA A 144 -19.15 -0.99 -5.56
N SER A 145 -19.79 -0.86 -6.73
CA SER A 145 -19.24 -0.12 -7.86
C SER A 145 -19.41 1.39 -7.69
N LEU A 146 -18.37 2.13 -8.04
CA LEU A 146 -18.36 3.59 -8.14
C LEU A 146 -18.13 4.00 -9.61
N PRO A 147 -18.49 5.23 -9.99
CA PRO A 147 -18.16 5.76 -11.30
C PRO A 147 -16.64 5.79 -11.54
N VAL A 148 -16.23 5.45 -12.76
CA VAL A 148 -14.86 5.69 -13.23
C VAL A 148 -14.80 7.09 -13.81
N SER A 149 -13.85 7.90 -13.35
CA SER A 149 -13.65 9.27 -13.83
C SER A 149 -12.17 9.58 -14.09
N SER A 150 -11.90 10.75 -14.65
CA SER A 150 -10.55 11.29 -14.82
C SER A 150 -10.16 12.29 -13.73
N ASP A 151 -11.00 12.52 -12.72
CA ASP A 151 -10.68 13.40 -11.59
C ASP A 151 -10.12 12.57 -10.43
N ALA A 152 -8.88 12.86 -10.02
CA ALA A 152 -8.23 12.18 -8.92
C ALA A 152 -9.02 12.26 -7.61
N LYS A 153 -9.82 13.33 -7.42
CA LYS A 153 -10.61 13.56 -6.20
C LYS A 153 -11.77 12.58 -6.03
N ASP A 154 -12.19 11.90 -7.09
CA ASP A 154 -13.26 10.90 -7.01
C ASP A 154 -12.76 9.58 -6.37
N TYR A 155 -11.44 9.37 -6.35
CA TYR A 155 -10.81 8.16 -5.84
C TYR A 155 -10.40 8.38 -4.37
N HIS A 156 -11.24 7.87 -3.46
CA HIS A 156 -11.07 8.09 -2.03
C HIS A 156 -10.19 7.01 -1.39
N PRO A 157 -9.53 7.32 -0.27
CA PRO A 157 -8.79 6.34 0.50
C PRO A 157 -9.65 5.10 0.84
N GLY A 158 -9.09 3.92 0.58
CA GLY A 158 -9.76 2.63 0.77
C GLY A 158 -10.57 2.14 -0.42
N ASP A 159 -10.71 2.96 -1.48
CA ASP A 159 -11.28 2.49 -2.75
C ASP A 159 -10.34 1.49 -3.43
N LEU A 160 -10.92 0.67 -4.30
CA LEU A 160 -10.22 -0.28 -5.14
C LEU A 160 -10.36 0.13 -6.59
N VAL A 161 -9.26 0.13 -7.32
CA VAL A 161 -9.26 0.38 -8.77
C VAL A 161 -8.77 -0.85 -9.50
N THR A 162 -9.47 -1.24 -10.57
CA THR A 162 -8.95 -2.22 -11.52
C THR A 162 -8.46 -1.51 -12.76
N GLN A 163 -7.34 -1.96 -13.31
CA GLN A 163 -6.70 -1.38 -14.48
C GLN A 163 -6.40 -2.47 -15.52
N MET A 164 -6.23 -2.06 -16.77
CA MET A 164 -5.71 -2.92 -17.82
C MET A 164 -4.29 -2.51 -18.17
N LEU A 165 -3.33 -3.36 -17.84
CA LEU A 165 -1.91 -3.19 -18.20
C LEU A 165 -1.69 -3.58 -19.67
N PRO A 166 -0.49 -3.33 -20.23
CA PRO A 166 -0.09 -3.91 -21.51
C PRO A 166 -0.33 -5.43 -21.56
N ASP A 167 -0.51 -5.96 -22.78
CA ASP A 167 -0.78 -7.38 -23.04
C ASP A 167 -2.08 -7.93 -22.43
N ASN A 168 -3.06 -7.04 -22.20
CA ASN A 168 -4.37 -7.39 -21.64
C ASN A 168 -4.29 -8.05 -20.26
N LEU A 169 -3.35 -7.61 -19.42
CA LEU A 169 -3.19 -8.12 -18.06
C LEU A 169 -4.04 -7.30 -17.07
N PRO A 170 -5.11 -7.88 -16.48
CA PRO A 170 -5.94 -7.18 -15.52
C PRO A 170 -5.19 -6.99 -14.19
N HIS A 171 -5.29 -5.80 -13.62
CA HIS A 171 -4.60 -5.41 -12.40
C HIS A 171 -5.57 -4.80 -11.39
N ILE A 172 -5.25 -4.87 -10.09
CA ILE A 172 -6.04 -4.26 -9.02
C ILE A 172 -5.12 -3.60 -7.99
N ALA A 173 -5.58 -2.49 -7.41
CA ALA A 173 -4.85 -1.75 -6.39
C ALA A 173 -5.79 -1.15 -5.33
N VAL A 174 -5.22 -0.80 -4.17
CA VAL A 174 -5.89 -0.01 -3.13
C VAL A 174 -5.48 1.45 -3.28
N VAL A 175 -6.46 2.36 -3.29
CA VAL A 175 -6.24 3.82 -3.24
C VAL A 175 -5.87 4.23 -1.82
N THR A 176 -4.76 4.96 -1.68
CA THR A 176 -4.28 5.42 -0.36
C THR A 176 -4.63 6.88 -0.09
N HIS A 177 -4.41 7.32 1.16
CA HIS A 177 -4.46 8.72 1.52
C HIS A 177 -3.17 9.48 1.18
N ARG A 178 -2.09 8.81 0.80
CA ARG A 178 -0.81 9.48 0.51
C ARG A 178 -0.88 10.15 -0.85
N SER A 179 -0.46 11.41 -0.93
CA SER A 179 -0.36 12.11 -2.21
C SER A 179 0.92 11.73 -2.95
N ASN A 180 0.91 11.88 -4.27
CA ASN A 180 2.12 11.95 -5.06
C ASN A 180 2.90 13.26 -4.79
N GLU A 181 4.05 13.43 -5.44
CA GLU A 181 5.00 14.52 -5.16
C GLU A 181 4.41 15.93 -5.35
N ASP A 182 3.55 16.12 -6.35
CA ASP A 182 2.90 17.41 -6.64
C ASP A 182 1.55 17.61 -5.93
N GLY A 183 1.11 16.63 -5.13
CA GLY A 183 -0.16 16.70 -4.41
C GLY A 183 -1.41 16.50 -5.27
N SER A 184 -1.28 16.16 -6.56
CA SER A 184 -2.41 16.14 -7.50
C SER A 184 -3.27 14.89 -7.44
N ARG A 185 -2.75 13.77 -6.90
CA ARG A 185 -3.47 12.49 -6.88
C ARG A 185 -2.97 11.53 -5.78
N PRO A 186 -3.79 10.54 -5.39
CA PRO A 186 -3.38 9.56 -4.40
C PRO A 186 -2.44 8.50 -4.99
N LEU A 187 -1.54 7.99 -4.16
CA LEU A 187 -0.71 6.82 -4.45
C LEU A 187 -1.53 5.53 -4.30
N LEU A 188 -1.08 4.48 -4.98
CA LEU A 188 -1.70 3.16 -4.96
C LEU A 188 -0.81 2.13 -4.26
N VAL A 189 -1.41 1.25 -3.46
CA VAL A 189 -0.74 0.02 -3.01
C VAL A 189 -1.15 -1.15 -3.90
N HIS A 190 -0.15 -1.83 -4.47
CA HIS A 190 -0.36 -2.94 -5.41
C HIS A 190 0.89 -3.83 -5.55
N ASN A 191 0.79 -4.91 -6.31
CA ASN A 191 1.92 -5.74 -6.72
C ASN A 191 1.83 -6.05 -8.22
N ILE A 192 2.78 -5.55 -9.01
CA ILE A 192 2.84 -5.66 -10.49
C ILE A 192 4.19 -6.23 -10.95
N GLY A 193 4.66 -7.32 -10.34
CA GLY A 193 5.81 -8.08 -10.82
C GLY A 193 7.07 -8.02 -9.95
N SER A 194 7.21 -7.03 -9.07
CA SER A 194 8.40 -6.86 -8.21
C SER A 194 8.04 -6.67 -6.74
N GLY A 195 7.02 -7.40 -6.28
CA GLY A 195 6.54 -7.33 -4.91
C GLY A 195 5.54 -6.19 -4.67
N THR A 196 5.04 -6.10 -3.44
CA THR A 196 4.10 -5.07 -3.02
C THR A 196 4.80 -3.73 -2.89
N LYS A 197 4.20 -2.70 -3.49
CA LYS A 197 4.73 -1.33 -3.53
C LYS A 197 3.63 -0.30 -3.33
N LEU A 198 4.07 0.91 -2.96
CA LEU A 198 3.29 2.14 -2.96
C LEU A 198 3.82 3.03 -4.10
N GLU A 199 3.04 3.26 -5.16
CA GLU A 199 3.50 3.98 -6.35
C GLU A 199 2.42 4.92 -6.92
N ASP A 200 2.85 5.97 -7.63
CA ASP A 200 1.98 6.93 -8.32
C ASP A 200 1.54 6.36 -9.67
N ARG A 201 0.47 5.54 -9.66
CA ARG A 201 0.00 4.81 -10.86
C ARG A 201 -1.50 4.88 -11.12
N LEU A 202 -2.23 5.79 -10.47
CA LEU A 202 -3.70 5.87 -10.58
C LEU A 202 -4.18 5.98 -12.03
N PHE A 203 -3.54 6.83 -12.83
CA PHE A 203 -3.90 7.07 -14.23
C PHE A 203 -2.85 6.62 -15.25
N GLU A 204 -1.86 5.84 -14.82
CA GLU A 204 -0.85 5.30 -15.74
C GLU A 204 -1.45 4.29 -16.74
N PHE A 205 -2.43 3.52 -16.29
CA PHE A 205 -3.11 2.52 -17.09
C PHE A 205 -4.62 2.77 -17.14
N LYS A 206 -5.29 2.24 -18.17
CA LYS A 206 -6.74 2.40 -18.33
C LYS A 206 -7.47 1.79 -17.13
N ILE A 207 -8.17 2.62 -16.36
CA ILE A 207 -9.08 2.15 -15.30
C ILE A 207 -10.26 1.44 -15.95
N THR A 208 -10.51 0.20 -15.51
CA THR A 208 -11.59 -0.68 -15.97
C THR A 208 -12.68 -0.88 -14.92
N GLY A 209 -12.47 -0.38 -13.70
CA GLY A 209 -13.42 -0.45 -12.61
C GLY A 209 -12.94 0.33 -11.40
N HIS A 210 -13.90 0.83 -10.64
CA HIS A 210 -13.69 1.58 -9.41
C HIS A 210 -14.72 1.09 -8.39
N TYR A 211 -14.27 0.75 -7.18
CA TYR A 211 -15.10 0.06 -6.20
C TYR A 211 -14.82 0.53 -4.77
N ARG A 212 -15.86 0.54 -3.93
CA ARG A 212 -15.73 0.71 -2.47
C ARG A 212 -16.50 -0.40 -1.76
N TYR A 213 -15.78 -1.45 -1.38
CA TYR A 213 -16.37 -2.62 -0.73
C TYR A 213 -16.14 -2.60 0.78
N ARG A 214 -17.05 -1.93 1.52
CA ARG A 214 -17.01 -1.92 2.97
C ARG A 214 -17.79 -3.11 3.53
N PRO A 215 -17.16 -4.01 4.30
CA PRO A 215 -17.89 -5.08 4.98
C PRO A 215 -18.90 -4.46 5.95
N GLN A 216 -20.16 -4.89 5.90
CA GLN A 216 -21.11 -4.53 6.94
C GLN A 216 -20.62 -5.14 8.26
N THR A 217 -20.47 -4.30 9.29
CA THR A 217 -20.35 -4.78 10.67
C THR A 217 -21.64 -5.50 11.01
N ALA A 218 -21.54 -6.79 11.33
CA ALA A 218 -22.64 -7.55 11.90
C ALA A 218 -23.02 -7.01 13.28
#